data_AF-A0A2L2XK34-F1
#
_entry.id   AF-A0A2L2XK34-F1
#
_cell.length_a   1.000
_cell.length_b   1.000
_cell.length_c   1.000
_cell.angle_alpha   90.00
_cell.angle_beta   90.00
_cell.angle_gamma   90.00
#
_symmetry.space_group_name_H-M   'P 1'
#
loop_
_entity.id
_entity.type
_entity.pdbx_description
1 polymer ?
#
loop_
_entity_poly.entity_id
_entity_poly.type
_entity_poly.pdbx_seq_one_letter_code
_entity_poly.pdbx_strand_id
1 'polypeptide(L)'
;MIIVVTGGIAAGKTHWIRQQIAQSKQPSLYFSPQTETFPIDHLTLQSDFPQLSCVSREEEDLLSSLSMENTVYMEVPWHLDRQSLESFLKPLNCHRVAITSPDEEIPEGQVPVDEIVISPVKTTIKGDQWLKKREIQIYRAVLTGEVLDFSSLTTFWTELTQGAYGEVLRVKSIFDIIDGQCIYGEFMDEWPEKDFQSLNFPLNLDGRPNRFSGIEIVGRNLDKPIIADTLSDCCLSDEALFYYQQQFQESLEPEMELI
;
A
#
# COMPACT_ATOMS: atom_id res chain seq x y z
N MET A 1 2.56 -1.42 23.79
CA MET A 1 3.96 -1.52 23.33
C MET A 1 4.05 -0.88 21.96
N ILE A 2 5.18 -0.24 21.61
CA ILE A 2 5.42 0.26 20.25
C ILE A 2 6.38 -0.71 19.55
N ILE A 3 5.94 -1.29 18.44
CA ILE A 3 6.76 -2.12 17.55
C ILE A 3 7.07 -1.30 16.31
N VAL A 4 8.34 -0.94 16.12
CA VAL A 4 8.81 -0.23 14.93
C VAL A 4 9.27 -1.25 13.91
N VAL A 5 8.68 -1.23 12.72
CA VAL A 5 8.96 -2.16 11.64
C VAL A 5 9.69 -1.43 10.53
N THR A 6 10.98 -1.75 10.38
CA THR A 6 11.85 -1.23 9.32
C THR A 6 12.20 -2.32 8.31
N GLY A 7 12.71 -1.93 7.15
CA GLY A 7 13.06 -2.87 6.10
C GLY A 7 13.11 -2.22 4.73
N GLY A 8 13.73 -2.93 3.80
CA GLY A 8 13.95 -2.47 2.45
C GLY A 8 12.69 -2.14 1.64
N ILE A 9 12.90 -1.67 0.41
CA ILE A 9 11.83 -1.68 -0.60
C ILE A 9 11.37 -3.13 -0.73
N ALA A 10 10.06 -3.35 -0.75
CA ALA A 10 9.50 -4.68 -0.99
C ALA A 10 9.88 -5.77 0.05
N ALA A 11 10.45 -5.40 1.20
CA ALA A 11 10.84 -6.38 2.23
C ALA A 11 9.67 -7.14 2.89
N GLY A 12 8.42 -6.73 2.66
CA GLY A 12 7.24 -7.39 3.24
C GLY A 12 6.80 -6.87 4.62
N LYS A 13 7.16 -5.63 4.98
CA LYS A 13 6.79 -4.98 6.25
C LYS A 13 5.29 -5.04 6.54
N THR A 14 4.45 -4.52 5.64
CA THR A 14 2.99 -4.55 5.77
C THR A 14 2.44 -5.96 5.91
N HIS A 15 3.02 -6.93 5.18
CA HIS A 15 2.62 -8.33 5.27
C HIS A 15 2.95 -8.94 6.64
N TRP A 16 4.12 -8.64 7.19
CA TRP A 16 4.49 -9.06 8.54
C TRP A 16 3.55 -8.44 9.58
N ILE A 17 3.28 -7.13 9.49
CA ILE A 17 2.34 -6.43 10.39
C ILE A 17 0.95 -7.07 10.32
N ARG A 18 0.44 -7.35 9.12
CA ARG A 18 -0.83 -8.06 8.92
C ARG A 18 -0.86 -9.40 9.66
N GLN A 19 0.20 -10.19 9.58
CA GLN A 19 0.29 -11.47 10.29
C GLN A 19 0.28 -11.28 11.82
N GLN A 20 0.99 -10.27 12.33
CA GLN A 20 1.01 -10.00 13.77
C GLN A 20 -0.35 -9.52 14.29
N ILE A 21 -1.04 -8.65 13.54
CA ILE A 21 -2.40 -8.19 13.90
C ILE A 21 -3.37 -9.38 13.92
N ALA A 22 -3.32 -10.26 12.91
CA ALA A 22 -4.20 -11.44 12.84
C ALA A 22 -4.02 -12.40 14.03
N GLN A 23 -2.83 -12.46 14.62
CA GLN A 23 -2.51 -13.33 15.76
C GLN A 23 -2.66 -12.62 17.11
N SER A 24 -2.78 -11.30 17.11
CA SER A 24 -2.87 -10.50 18.32
C SER A 24 -4.20 -10.69 19.03
N LYS A 25 -4.13 -10.83 20.36
CA LYS A 25 -5.30 -10.79 21.25
C LYS A 25 -5.58 -9.40 21.81
N GLN A 26 -4.66 -8.46 21.62
CA GLN A 26 -4.77 -7.10 22.08
C GLN A 26 -5.18 -6.16 20.95
N PRO A 27 -5.92 -5.08 21.26
CA PRO A 27 -6.16 -4.00 20.32
C PRO A 27 -4.84 -3.54 19.71
N SER A 28 -4.84 -3.44 18.38
CA SER A 28 -3.70 -3.01 17.60
C SER A 28 -4.00 -1.65 17.00
N LEU A 29 -2.98 -0.80 16.94
CA LEU A 29 -3.02 0.47 16.23
C LEU A 29 -1.96 0.42 15.12
N TYR A 30 -2.27 1.00 13.98
CA TYR A 30 -1.31 1.17 12.90
C TYR A 30 -0.83 2.62 12.85
N PHE A 31 0.44 2.81 12.53
CA PHE A 31 1.00 4.13 12.27
C PHE A 31 2.04 4.01 11.17
N SER A 32 2.02 4.91 10.20
CA SER A 32 3.11 5.05 9.23
C SER A 32 3.39 6.52 9.00
N PRO A 33 4.55 7.02 9.46
CA PRO A 33 4.85 8.44 9.39
C PRO A 33 5.00 8.92 7.94
N GLN A 34 4.42 10.09 7.62
CA GLN A 34 4.54 10.76 6.32
C GLN A 34 3.87 10.02 5.14
N THR A 35 2.90 9.15 5.41
CA THR A 35 2.13 8.43 4.38
C THR A 35 0.66 8.82 4.33
N GLU A 36 0.24 9.85 5.06
CA GLU A 36 -1.18 10.21 5.26
C GLU A 36 -1.85 10.61 3.93
N THR A 37 -1.08 11.21 3.02
CA THR A 37 -1.55 11.60 1.68
C THR A 37 -1.61 10.45 0.68
N PHE A 38 -1.03 9.29 1.01
CA PHE A 38 -1.00 8.11 0.14
C PHE A 38 -1.13 6.81 0.95
N PRO A 39 -2.28 6.59 1.63
CA PRO A 39 -2.41 5.63 2.72
C PRO A 39 -2.73 4.20 2.23
N ILE A 40 -2.08 3.72 1.16
CA ILE A 40 -2.36 2.39 0.59
C ILE A 40 -2.27 1.30 1.66
N ASP A 41 -1.14 1.23 2.38
CA ASP A 41 -0.89 0.17 3.36
C ASP A 41 -1.89 0.19 4.51
N HIS A 42 -2.25 1.38 4.98
CA HIS A 42 -3.29 1.56 5.99
C HIS A 42 -4.64 1.04 5.48
N LEU A 43 -5.08 1.47 4.29
CA LEU A 43 -6.39 1.10 3.76
C LEU A 43 -6.48 -0.39 3.45
N THR A 44 -5.40 -1.01 2.98
CA THR A 44 -5.34 -2.46 2.77
C THR A 44 -5.45 -3.19 4.12
N LEU A 45 -4.74 -2.74 5.17
CA LEU A 45 -4.87 -3.33 6.51
C LEU A 45 -6.27 -3.09 7.11
N GLN A 46 -6.87 -1.92 6.90
CA GLN A 46 -8.21 -1.59 7.38
C GLN A 46 -9.28 -2.45 6.71
N SER A 47 -9.11 -2.76 5.43
CA SER A 47 -9.96 -3.72 4.72
C SER A 47 -9.92 -5.11 5.36
N ASP A 48 -8.73 -5.57 5.76
CA ASP A 48 -8.56 -6.88 6.42
C ASP A 48 -9.04 -6.87 7.88
N PHE A 49 -8.88 -5.73 8.56
CA PHE A 49 -9.20 -5.53 9.97
C PHE A 49 -10.01 -4.24 10.17
N PRO A 50 -11.34 -4.24 9.98
CA PRO A 50 -12.17 -3.03 10.05
C PRO A 50 -12.11 -2.28 11.39
N GLN A 51 -11.72 -2.97 12.47
CA GLN A 51 -11.53 -2.43 13.82
C GLN A 51 -10.14 -1.80 14.04
N LEU A 52 -9.21 -1.90 13.07
CA LEU A 52 -7.88 -1.33 13.18
C LEU A 52 -7.97 0.20 13.05
N SER A 53 -7.60 0.89 14.12
CA SER A 53 -7.46 2.34 14.09
C SER A 53 -6.03 2.74 13.67
N CYS A 54 -5.92 3.81 12.90
CA CYS A 54 -4.65 4.43 12.56
C CYS A 54 -4.38 5.62 13.48
N VAL A 55 -3.14 5.77 13.92
CA VAL A 55 -2.66 6.98 14.58
C VAL A 55 -2.40 8.02 13.49
N SER A 56 -2.98 9.21 13.63
CA SER A 56 -2.73 10.30 12.69
C SER A 56 -1.44 11.06 13.03
N ARG A 57 -1.01 11.94 12.13
CA ARG A 57 0.14 12.83 12.37
C ARG A 57 -0.07 13.73 13.59
N GLU A 58 -1.30 14.20 13.79
CA GLU A 58 -1.67 15.05 14.93
C GLU A 58 -1.64 14.28 16.27
N GLU A 59 -1.66 12.95 16.22
CA GLU A 59 -1.67 12.07 17.38
C GLU A 59 -0.28 11.45 17.67
N GLU A 60 0.77 11.84 16.92
CA GLU A 60 2.14 11.33 17.11
C GLU A 60 2.64 11.50 18.54
N ASP A 61 2.37 12.65 19.17
CA ASP A 61 2.76 12.93 20.56
C ASP A 61 2.06 12.00 21.57
N LEU A 62 0.95 11.36 21.18
CA LEU A 62 0.17 10.44 22.01
C LEU A 62 0.65 8.98 21.89
N LEU A 63 1.62 8.67 21.01
CA LEU A 63 2.10 7.30 20.79
C LEU A 63 2.50 6.59 22.09
N SER A 64 3.16 7.32 23.01
CA SER A 64 3.58 6.77 24.29
C SER A 64 2.38 6.34 25.15
N SER A 65 1.35 7.18 25.26
CA SER A 65 0.14 6.87 26.03
C SER A 65 -0.72 5.80 25.33
N LEU A 66 -0.87 5.87 24.01
CA LEU A 66 -1.61 4.89 23.22
C LEU A 66 -1.00 3.49 23.37
N SER A 67 0.33 3.42 23.47
CA SER A 67 1.04 2.16 23.66
C SER A 67 0.89 1.53 25.06
N MET A 68 0.26 2.20 26.03
CA MET A 68 0.00 1.60 27.34
C MET A 68 -1.13 0.56 27.28
N GLU A 69 -2.11 0.78 26.40
CA GLU A 69 -3.31 -0.07 26.27
C GLU A 69 -3.34 -0.84 24.94
N ASN A 70 -2.53 -0.42 23.96
CA ASN A 70 -2.52 -0.98 22.61
C ASN A 70 -1.12 -1.47 22.21
N THR A 71 -1.09 -2.39 21.26
CA THR A 71 0.12 -2.65 20.47
C THR A 71 0.12 -1.74 19.26
N VAL A 72 1.07 -0.81 19.18
CA VAL A 72 1.22 0.12 18.06
C VAL A 72 2.24 -0.46 17.09
N TYR A 73 1.82 -0.79 15.88
CA TYR A 73 2.70 -1.15 14.77
C TYR A 73 3.04 0.10 13.97
N MET A 74 4.30 0.52 14.04
CA MET A 74 4.84 1.64 13.29
C MET A 74 5.57 1.12 12.06
N GLU A 75 4.96 1.19 10.88
CA GLU A 75 5.63 0.85 9.61
C GLU A 75 6.46 2.04 9.12
N VAL A 76 7.78 1.87 9.09
CA VAL A 76 8.72 2.92 8.65
C VAL A 76 8.91 2.86 7.13
N PRO A 77 8.57 3.92 6.37
CA PRO A 77 8.89 3.98 4.96
C PRO A 77 10.40 3.97 4.70
N TRP A 78 10.85 3.18 3.72
CA TRP A 78 12.27 2.94 3.41
C TRP A 78 13.06 4.19 3.00
N HIS A 79 12.36 5.24 2.57
CA HIS A 79 12.93 6.49 2.08
C HIS A 79 13.05 7.56 3.16
N LEU A 80 12.57 7.31 4.40
CA LEU A 80 12.73 8.27 5.49
C LEU A 80 14.20 8.42 5.89
N ASP A 81 14.55 9.65 6.27
CA ASP A 81 15.89 9.96 6.76
C ASP A 81 16.14 9.28 8.12
N ARG A 82 17.30 8.63 8.22
CA ARG A 82 17.71 7.88 9.41
C ARG A 82 17.82 8.79 10.64
N GLN A 83 18.44 9.96 10.50
CA GLN A 83 18.73 10.83 11.64
C GLN A 83 17.45 11.43 12.22
N SER A 84 16.52 11.85 11.36
CA SER A 84 15.18 12.27 11.78
C SER A 84 14.44 11.15 12.50
N LEU A 85 14.47 9.94 11.95
CA LEU A 85 13.79 8.78 12.55
C LEU A 85 14.39 8.39 13.91
N GLU A 86 15.71 8.33 14.04
CA GLU A 86 16.36 8.04 15.33
C GLU A 86 16.00 9.08 16.40
N SER A 87 15.95 10.36 16.03
CA SER A 87 15.58 11.44 16.96
C SER A 87 14.14 11.31 17.44
N PHE A 88 13.23 10.93 16.54
CA PHE A 88 11.82 10.69 16.85
C PHE A 88 11.61 9.44 17.72
N LEU A 89 12.34 8.35 17.44
CA LEU A 89 12.20 7.08 18.15
C LEU A 89 12.91 7.08 19.51
N LYS A 90 13.92 7.91 19.74
CA LYS A 90 14.70 7.94 20.99
C LYS A 90 13.86 8.11 22.27
N PRO A 91 12.86 9.01 22.34
CA PRO A 91 12.00 9.12 23.52
C PRO A 91 10.98 7.97 23.64
N LEU A 92 10.75 7.22 22.57
CA LEU A 92 9.77 6.14 22.53
C LEU A 92 10.47 4.84 22.95
N ASN A 93 9.94 4.17 23.98
CA ASN A 93 10.43 2.85 24.40
C ASN A 93 9.93 1.78 23.41
N CYS A 94 10.56 1.72 22.25
CA CYS A 94 10.17 0.85 21.13
C CYS A 94 10.92 -0.48 21.12
N HIS A 95 10.24 -1.53 20.65
CA HIS A 95 10.85 -2.76 20.13
C HIS A 95 11.02 -2.61 18.61
N ARG A 96 12.23 -2.77 18.09
CA ARG A 96 12.55 -2.48 16.68
C ARG A 96 12.80 -3.78 15.93
N VAL A 97 11.96 -4.03 14.94
CA VAL A 97 11.99 -5.21 14.08
C VAL A 97 12.43 -4.79 12.68
N ALA A 98 13.50 -5.40 12.16
CA ALA A 98 13.88 -5.26 10.76
C ALA A 98 13.42 -6.48 9.97
N ILE A 99 12.64 -6.22 8.91
CA ILE A 99 12.28 -7.22 7.92
C ILE A 99 13.34 -7.17 6.82
N THR A 100 13.99 -8.30 6.58
CA THR A 100 15.03 -8.45 5.55
C THR A 100 14.75 -9.68 4.70
N SER A 101 15.28 -9.69 3.49
CA SER A 101 15.20 -10.85 2.61
C SER A 101 16.36 -11.83 2.87
N PRO A 102 16.24 -13.12 2.53
CA PRO A 102 17.27 -14.12 2.82
C PRO A 102 18.66 -13.80 2.23
N ASP A 103 18.67 -13.07 1.10
CA ASP A 103 19.87 -12.76 0.33
C ASP A 103 20.30 -11.28 0.48
N GLU A 104 19.62 -10.52 1.36
CA GLU A 104 19.87 -9.10 1.59
C GLU A 104 20.80 -8.91 2.80
N GLU A 105 21.98 -8.34 2.58
CA GLU A 105 22.80 -7.83 3.68
C GLU A 105 22.00 -6.72 4.36
N ILE A 106 21.83 -6.80 5.69
CA ILE A 106 21.18 -5.75 6.47
C ILE A 106 21.90 -4.45 6.14
N PRO A 107 21.27 -3.48 5.46
CA PRO A 107 21.98 -2.33 4.96
C PRO A 107 22.69 -1.61 6.11
N GLU A 108 24.02 -1.45 6.00
CA GLU A 108 24.78 -0.59 6.91
C GLU A 108 24.14 0.80 6.89
N GLY A 109 23.48 1.20 7.98
CA GLY A 109 22.71 2.45 7.94
C GLY A 109 21.35 2.43 8.63
N GLN A 110 20.80 1.28 9.02
CA GLN A 110 19.50 1.27 9.71
C GLN A 110 19.61 1.73 11.17
N VAL A 111 18.50 2.25 11.70
CA VAL A 111 18.28 2.49 13.14
C VAL A 111 18.65 1.21 13.89
N PRO A 112 19.26 1.26 15.10
CA PRO A 112 19.58 0.05 15.86
C PRO A 112 18.35 -0.85 16.00
N VAL A 113 18.50 -2.13 15.65
CA VAL A 113 17.42 -3.12 15.57
C VAL A 113 17.52 -4.09 16.75
N ASP A 114 16.38 -4.48 17.33
CA ASP A 114 16.30 -5.46 18.42
C ASP A 114 16.05 -6.88 17.89
N GLU A 115 15.35 -7.02 16.76
CA GLU A 115 14.98 -8.29 16.14
C GLU A 115 15.07 -8.23 14.61
N ILE A 116 15.61 -9.27 13.98
CA ILE A 116 15.65 -9.43 12.53
C ILE A 116 14.72 -10.58 12.13
N VAL A 117 13.77 -10.30 11.25
CA VAL A 117 12.85 -11.30 10.69
C VAL A 117 13.19 -11.48 9.22
N ILE A 118 13.45 -12.73 8.83
CA ILE A 118 13.68 -13.09 7.43
C ILE A 118 12.32 -13.28 6.75
N SER A 119 12.02 -12.41 5.79
CA SER A 119 10.86 -12.57 4.91
C SER A 119 11.02 -13.84 4.07
N PRO A 120 9.96 -14.65 3.88
CA PRO A 120 10.01 -15.77 2.94
C PRO A 120 10.10 -15.31 1.48
N VAL A 121 9.85 -14.02 1.23
CA VAL A 121 9.96 -13.40 -0.10
C VAL A 121 11.40 -12.96 -0.33
N LYS A 122 11.98 -13.40 -1.46
CA LYS A 122 13.28 -12.90 -1.91
C LYS A 122 13.06 -11.57 -2.62
N THR A 123 13.75 -10.52 -2.18
CA THR A 123 13.81 -9.28 -2.96
C THR A 123 14.89 -9.41 -4.04
N THR A 124 14.61 -8.91 -5.24
CA THR A 124 15.58 -8.84 -6.35
C THR A 124 16.56 -7.69 -6.23
N ILE A 125 16.33 -6.78 -5.28
CA ILE A 125 17.18 -5.62 -5.02
C ILE A 125 18.45 -6.12 -4.30
N LYS A 126 19.44 -6.57 -5.08
CA LYS A 126 20.75 -7.01 -4.58
C LYS A 126 21.48 -5.86 -3.88
N GLY A 127 22.32 -6.19 -2.90
CA GLY A 127 23.03 -5.24 -2.02
C GLY A 127 23.77 -4.10 -2.72
N ASP A 128 24.21 -4.31 -3.96
CA ASP A 128 24.86 -3.33 -4.84
C ASP A 128 23.88 -2.35 -5.51
N GLN A 129 22.60 -2.71 -5.65
CA GLN A 129 21.54 -1.81 -6.10
C GLN A 129 21.12 -0.79 -5.02
N TRP A 130 21.34 -1.11 -3.74
CA TRP A 130 21.15 -0.14 -2.64
C TRP A 130 22.10 1.05 -2.73
N LEU A 131 23.32 0.85 -3.24
CA LEU A 131 24.30 1.92 -3.48
C LEU A 131 23.84 2.90 -4.57
N LYS A 132 22.91 2.50 -5.43
CA LYS A 132 22.27 3.35 -6.45
C LYS A 132 20.93 3.95 -5.98
N LYS A 133 20.76 4.18 -4.67
CA LYS A 133 19.58 4.85 -4.08
C LYS A 133 19.16 6.13 -4.82
N ARG A 134 20.12 6.83 -5.44
CA ARG A 134 19.90 8.06 -6.23
C ARG A 134 19.17 7.86 -7.56
N GLU A 135 19.11 6.64 -8.08
CA GLU A 135 18.45 6.32 -9.36
C GLU A 135 17.01 5.80 -9.17
N ILE A 136 16.63 5.45 -7.94
CA ILE A 136 15.29 4.95 -7.63
C ILE A 136 14.31 6.12 -7.56
N GLN A 137 13.21 6.00 -8.30
CA GLN A 137 12.15 6.99 -8.39
C GLN A 137 10.90 6.45 -7.70
N ILE A 138 10.19 7.35 -7.02
CA ILE A 138 8.80 7.12 -6.61
C ILE A 138 7.92 7.95 -7.55
N TYR A 139 6.92 7.30 -8.14
CA TYR A 139 5.82 7.93 -8.84
C TYR A 139 4.52 7.59 -8.11
N ARG A 140 3.68 8.60 -7.88
CA ARG A 140 2.38 8.48 -7.23
C ARG A 140 1.34 9.19 -8.09
N ALA A 141 0.24 8.51 -8.38
CA ALA A 141 -0.93 9.12 -9.00
C ALA A 141 -2.13 8.93 -8.07
N VAL A 142 -2.78 10.04 -7.72
CA VAL A 142 -4.05 10.03 -6.96
C VAL A 142 -5.17 9.98 -7.98
N LEU A 143 -6.09 9.04 -7.78
CA LEU A 143 -7.23 8.73 -8.64
C LEU A 143 -8.56 8.80 -7.89
N THR A 144 -8.58 9.45 -6.72
CA THR A 144 -9.82 9.67 -5.97
C THR A 144 -10.88 10.32 -6.88
N GLY A 145 -12.05 9.69 -6.98
CA GLY A 145 -13.13 10.13 -7.87
C GLY A 145 -13.09 9.49 -9.26
N GLU A 146 -11.98 8.87 -9.67
CA GLU A 146 -11.91 8.13 -10.92
C GLU A 146 -12.41 6.69 -10.75
N VAL A 147 -13.14 6.22 -11.75
CA VAL A 147 -13.60 4.83 -11.84
C VAL A 147 -13.00 4.25 -13.12
N LEU A 148 -12.30 3.13 -12.98
CA LEU A 148 -11.53 2.54 -14.07
C LEU A 148 -12.31 1.40 -14.73
N ASP A 149 -12.22 1.33 -16.05
CA ASP A 149 -12.59 0.13 -16.80
C ASP A 149 -11.59 -1.00 -16.48
N PHE A 150 -12.11 -2.15 -16.02
CA PHE A 150 -11.26 -3.25 -15.57
C PHE A 150 -10.44 -3.87 -16.71
N SER A 151 -10.97 -3.91 -17.93
CA SER A 151 -10.25 -4.50 -19.08
C SER A 151 -9.06 -3.64 -19.52
N SER A 152 -9.25 -2.32 -19.50
CA SER A 152 -8.20 -1.34 -19.77
C SER A 152 -7.16 -1.35 -18.66
N LEU A 153 -7.60 -1.39 -17.40
CA LEU A 153 -6.72 -1.45 -16.23
C LEU A 153 -5.83 -2.70 -16.24
N THR A 154 -6.37 -3.87 -16.56
CA THR A 154 -5.58 -5.13 -16.62
C THR A 154 -4.53 -5.09 -17.73
N THR A 155 -4.84 -4.45 -18.86
CA THR A 155 -3.87 -4.20 -19.94
C THR A 155 -2.76 -3.26 -19.48
N PHE A 156 -3.11 -2.09 -18.92
CA PHE A 156 -2.15 -1.15 -18.34
C PHE A 156 -1.26 -1.80 -17.28
N TRP A 157 -1.85 -2.60 -16.38
CA TRP A 157 -1.12 -3.30 -15.33
C TRP A 157 -0.07 -4.26 -15.92
N THR A 158 -0.46 -5.05 -16.90
CA THR A 158 0.43 -5.99 -17.59
C THR A 158 1.60 -5.26 -18.27
N GLU A 159 1.32 -4.17 -18.99
CA GLU A 159 2.35 -3.37 -19.64
C GLU A 159 3.31 -2.74 -18.62
N LEU A 160 2.77 -2.21 -17.52
CA LEU A 160 3.54 -1.62 -16.44
C LEU A 160 4.48 -2.64 -15.79
N THR A 161 3.97 -3.80 -15.40
CA THR A 161 4.76 -4.84 -14.72
C THR A 161 5.78 -5.52 -15.64
N GLN A 162 5.52 -5.52 -16.96
CA GLN A 162 6.48 -5.97 -17.98
C GLN A 162 7.50 -4.90 -18.41
N GLY A 163 7.45 -3.72 -17.80
CA GLY A 163 8.46 -2.68 -17.95
C GLY A 163 8.28 -1.80 -19.20
N ALA A 164 7.08 -1.71 -19.77
CA ALA A 164 6.77 -0.83 -20.90
C ALA A 164 7.08 0.65 -20.61
N TYR A 165 7.03 1.04 -19.33
CA TYR A 165 7.18 2.41 -18.86
C TYR A 165 8.43 2.64 -17.99
N GLY A 166 9.42 1.76 -18.09
CA GLY A 166 10.62 1.77 -17.25
C GLY A 166 10.72 0.53 -16.37
N GLU A 167 11.82 0.40 -15.64
CA GLU A 167 12.05 -0.75 -14.76
C GLU A 167 11.23 -0.59 -13.47
N VAL A 168 10.26 -1.47 -13.25
CA VAL A 168 9.41 -1.46 -12.05
C VAL A 168 9.96 -2.43 -11.02
N LEU A 169 10.25 -1.93 -9.82
CA LEU A 169 10.70 -2.75 -8.69
C LEU A 169 9.53 -3.17 -7.80
N ARG A 170 8.56 -2.27 -7.62
CA ARG A 170 7.33 -2.54 -6.85
C ARG A 170 6.21 -1.60 -7.29
N VAL A 171 5.00 -2.14 -7.36
CA VAL A 171 3.76 -1.37 -7.45
C VAL A 171 2.88 -1.73 -6.27
N LYS A 172 2.21 -0.73 -5.69
CA LYS A 172 0.99 -0.96 -4.92
C LYS A 172 -0.09 0.00 -5.40
N SER A 173 -1.34 -0.46 -5.43
CA SER A 173 -2.46 0.37 -5.86
C SER A 173 -3.74 0.06 -5.09
N ILE A 174 -4.62 1.05 -5.06
CA ILE A 174 -6.04 0.89 -4.72
C ILE A 174 -6.81 1.55 -5.86
N PHE A 175 -7.75 0.83 -6.47
CA PHE A 175 -8.55 1.34 -7.57
C PHE A 175 -10.04 1.16 -7.29
N ASP A 176 -10.82 2.13 -7.76
CA ASP A 176 -12.27 1.99 -7.91
C ASP A 176 -12.58 1.53 -9.33
N ILE A 177 -13.37 0.47 -9.46
CA ILE A 177 -13.70 -0.12 -10.77
C ILE A 177 -15.20 -0.07 -11.06
N ILE A 178 -15.52 -0.30 -12.32
CA ILE A 178 -16.85 -0.12 -12.94
C ILE A 178 -18.03 -0.77 -12.20
N ASP A 179 -17.82 -1.87 -11.46
CA ASP A 179 -18.86 -2.56 -10.69
C ASP A 179 -19.00 -2.05 -9.24
N GLY A 180 -18.35 -0.92 -8.93
CA GLY A 180 -18.37 -0.27 -7.64
C GLY A 180 -17.41 -0.88 -6.60
N GLN A 181 -16.70 -1.95 -6.93
CA GLN A 181 -15.71 -2.54 -6.03
C GLN A 181 -14.49 -1.63 -5.87
N CYS A 182 -13.86 -1.73 -4.70
CA CYS A 182 -12.53 -1.23 -4.44
C CYS A 182 -11.56 -2.40 -4.52
N ILE A 183 -10.51 -2.32 -5.34
CA ILE A 183 -9.55 -3.41 -5.55
C ILE A 183 -8.13 -2.97 -5.22
N TYR A 184 -7.32 -3.91 -4.75
CA TYR A 184 -5.91 -3.74 -4.43
C TYR A 184 -5.05 -4.51 -5.45
N GLY A 185 -4.05 -3.83 -5.99
CA GLY A 185 -3.01 -4.42 -6.82
C GLY A 185 -1.65 -4.35 -6.13
N GLU A 186 -0.86 -5.41 -6.24
CA GLU A 186 0.52 -5.44 -5.76
C GLU A 186 1.40 -6.19 -6.73
N PHE A 187 2.51 -5.57 -7.10
CA PHE A 187 3.56 -6.19 -7.89
C PHE A 187 4.90 -6.01 -7.20
N MET A 188 5.72 -7.04 -7.28
CA MET A 188 7.11 -7.06 -6.89
C MET A 188 7.84 -7.96 -7.88
N ASP A 189 8.98 -7.51 -8.37
CA ASP A 189 9.80 -8.28 -9.30
C ASP A 189 10.22 -9.64 -8.68
N GLU A 190 10.23 -10.69 -9.51
CA GLU A 190 10.37 -12.12 -9.12
C GLU A 190 9.34 -12.68 -8.11
N TRP A 191 8.32 -11.90 -7.71
CA TRP A 191 7.19 -12.43 -6.96
C TRP A 191 6.10 -12.87 -7.94
N PRO A 192 5.44 -14.04 -7.73
CA PRO A 192 4.38 -14.47 -8.64
C PRO A 192 3.29 -13.40 -8.65
N GLU A 193 2.92 -12.99 -9.86
CA GLU A 193 1.84 -12.03 -10.06
C GLU A 193 0.61 -12.50 -9.30
N LYS A 194 0.10 -11.62 -8.43
CA LYS A 194 -1.21 -11.80 -7.85
C LYS A 194 -2.17 -10.97 -8.68
N ASP A 195 -3.24 -11.60 -9.12
CA ASP A 195 -4.41 -10.88 -9.61
C ASP A 195 -4.86 -9.85 -8.57
N PHE A 196 -5.56 -8.82 -9.04
CA PHE A 196 -6.21 -7.84 -8.18
C PHE A 196 -7.08 -8.52 -7.11
N GLN A 197 -7.08 -7.96 -5.90
CA GLN A 197 -7.86 -8.45 -4.77
C GLN A 197 -8.91 -7.44 -4.38
N SER A 198 -10.18 -7.85 -4.27
CA SER A 198 -11.22 -6.98 -3.74
C SER A 198 -10.93 -6.62 -2.29
N LEU A 199 -11.00 -5.33 -1.99
CA LEU A 199 -10.98 -4.79 -0.65
C LEU A 199 -12.40 -4.80 -0.08
N ASN A 200 -12.52 -5.06 1.22
CA ASN A 200 -13.78 -5.16 1.94
C ASN A 200 -14.33 -3.77 2.31
N PHE A 201 -14.51 -2.94 1.30
CA PHE A 201 -15.18 -1.65 1.41
C PHE A 201 -16.57 -1.73 0.75
N PRO A 202 -17.55 -0.93 1.21
CA PRO A 202 -18.86 -0.89 0.58
C PRO A 202 -18.77 -0.58 -0.92
N LEU A 203 -19.63 -1.19 -1.72
CA LEU A 203 -19.71 -0.86 -3.15
C LEU A 203 -20.05 0.62 -3.34
N ASN A 204 -19.52 1.23 -4.39
CA ASN A 204 -19.94 2.55 -4.83
C ASN A 204 -20.61 2.48 -6.21
N LEU A 205 -21.94 2.57 -6.18
CA LEU A 205 -22.79 2.52 -7.36
C LEU A 205 -23.58 3.82 -7.56
N ASP A 206 -23.22 4.90 -6.87
CA ASP A 206 -23.90 6.19 -6.95
C ASP A 206 -22.90 7.30 -7.31
N GLY A 207 -22.55 7.33 -8.60
CA GLY A 207 -21.59 8.28 -9.16
C GLY A 207 -20.15 8.01 -8.74
N ARG A 208 -19.37 9.09 -8.61
CA ARG A 208 -17.92 9.03 -8.36
C ARG A 208 -17.58 8.80 -6.89
N PRO A 209 -16.59 7.96 -6.58
CA PRO A 209 -16.16 7.70 -5.21
C PRO A 209 -15.41 8.86 -4.55
N ASN A 210 -15.69 9.06 -3.25
CA ASN A 210 -14.99 10.02 -2.41
C ASN A 210 -13.95 9.35 -1.47
N ARG A 211 -13.68 8.05 -1.67
CA ARG A 211 -12.62 7.33 -0.96
C ARG A 211 -11.30 7.45 -1.73
N PHE A 212 -10.19 7.18 -1.04
CA PHE A 212 -8.88 7.17 -1.70
C PHE A 212 -8.80 6.08 -2.77
N SER A 213 -8.32 6.47 -3.94
CA SER A 213 -7.87 5.60 -5.03
C SER A 213 -6.56 6.16 -5.55
N GLY A 214 -5.63 5.30 -5.98
CA GLY A 214 -4.31 5.70 -6.46
C GLY A 214 -3.32 4.56 -6.59
N ILE A 215 -2.21 4.86 -7.26
CA ILE A 215 -1.11 3.92 -7.52
C ILE A 215 0.24 4.53 -7.11
N GLU A 216 1.07 3.74 -6.42
CA GLU A 216 2.47 4.05 -6.13
C GLU A 216 3.39 3.08 -6.85
N ILE A 217 4.29 3.63 -7.67
CA ILE A 217 5.25 2.89 -8.48
C ILE A 217 6.65 3.27 -7.97
N VAL A 218 7.44 2.26 -7.66
CA VAL A 218 8.86 2.40 -7.30
C VAL A 218 9.67 1.69 -8.37
N GLY A 219 10.59 2.41 -9.00
CA GLY A 219 11.32 1.91 -10.16
C GLY A 219 12.46 2.80 -10.63
N ARG A 220 12.99 2.52 -11.81
CA ARG A 220 14.07 3.27 -12.47
C ARG A 220 13.67 3.66 -13.89
N ASN A 221 14.11 4.84 -14.32
CA ASN A 221 13.81 5.38 -15.65
C ASN A 221 12.30 5.35 -15.97
N LEU A 222 11.47 5.70 -14.98
CA LEU A 222 10.02 5.68 -15.14
C LEU A 222 9.58 6.80 -16.10
N ASP A 223 8.85 6.43 -17.16
CA ASP A 223 8.21 7.37 -18.07
C ASP A 223 6.90 7.89 -17.46
N LYS A 224 7.04 8.78 -16.48
CA LYS A 224 5.92 9.31 -15.68
C LYS A 224 4.80 9.94 -16.54
N PRO A 225 5.09 10.72 -17.60
CA PRO A 225 4.06 11.22 -18.51
C PRO A 225 3.27 10.10 -19.18
N ILE A 226 3.94 9.11 -19.77
CA ILE A 226 3.23 8.01 -20.45
C ILE A 226 2.41 7.19 -19.44
N ILE A 227 2.95 6.91 -18.24
CA ILE A 227 2.19 6.25 -17.17
C ILE A 227 0.91 7.02 -16.85
N ALA A 228 1.00 8.36 -16.73
CA ALA A 228 -0.16 9.19 -16.43
C ALA A 228 -1.20 9.15 -17.55
N ASP A 229 -0.76 9.29 -18.81
CA ASP A 229 -1.64 9.30 -19.97
C ASP A 229 -2.36 7.95 -20.13
N THR A 230 -1.63 6.83 -20.09
CA THR A 230 -2.24 5.49 -20.24
C THR A 230 -3.17 5.15 -19.08
N LEU A 231 -2.84 5.57 -17.85
CA LEU A 231 -3.73 5.38 -16.71
C LEU A 231 -4.99 6.24 -16.81
N SER A 232 -4.88 7.46 -17.35
CA SER A 232 -6.03 8.32 -17.64
C SER A 232 -6.94 7.69 -18.69
N ASP A 233 -6.39 7.01 -19.71
CA ASP A 233 -7.18 6.32 -20.74
C ASP A 233 -8.00 5.15 -20.17
N CYS A 234 -7.64 4.64 -18.98
CA CYS A 234 -8.41 3.62 -18.27
C CYS A 234 -9.65 4.18 -17.56
N CYS A 235 -9.74 5.50 -17.35
CA CYS A 235 -10.78 6.14 -16.56
C CYS A 235 -12.07 6.34 -17.38
N LEU A 236 -13.22 6.06 -16.75
CA LEU A 236 -14.53 6.23 -17.38
C LEU A 236 -14.98 7.69 -17.40
N SER A 237 -15.64 8.08 -18.49
CA SER A 237 -16.40 9.33 -18.55
C SER A 237 -17.64 9.26 -17.64
N ASP A 238 -18.21 10.42 -17.29
CA ASP A 238 -19.42 10.49 -16.48
C ASP A 238 -20.61 9.78 -17.15
N GLU A 239 -20.72 9.88 -18.48
CA GLU A 239 -21.79 9.23 -19.24
C GLU A 239 -21.65 7.70 -19.20
N ALA A 240 -20.42 7.19 -19.38
CA ALA A 240 -20.15 5.75 -19.30
C ALA A 240 -20.42 5.22 -17.89
N LEU A 241 -19.90 5.91 -16.87
CA LEU A 241 -20.10 5.53 -15.47
C LEU A 241 -21.58 5.45 -15.11
N PHE A 242 -22.36 6.48 -15.45
CA PHE A 242 -23.79 6.51 -15.19
C PHE A 242 -24.53 5.34 -15.85
N TYR A 243 -24.21 5.07 -17.12
CA TYR A 243 -24.81 3.96 -17.87
C TYR A 243 -24.54 2.60 -17.20
N TYR A 244 -23.29 2.34 -16.81
CA TYR A 244 -22.92 1.06 -16.19
C TYR A 244 -23.49 0.89 -14.78
N GLN A 245 -23.47 1.94 -13.96
CA GLN A 245 -24.06 1.89 -12.61
C GLN A 245 -25.58 1.66 -12.67
N GLN A 246 -26.28 2.29 -13.62
CA GLN A 246 -27.70 2.04 -13.83
C GLN A 246 -27.97 0.57 -14.19
N GLN A 247 -27.21 0.00 -15.14
CA GLN A 247 -27.35 -1.41 -15.51
C GLN A 247 -27.09 -2.36 -14.34
N PHE A 248 -26.10 -2.06 -13.52
CA PHE A 248 -25.77 -2.88 -12.36
C PHE A 248 -26.87 -2.83 -11.30
N GLN A 249 -27.41 -1.64 -11.01
CA GLN A 249 -28.54 -1.47 -10.09
C GLN A 249 -29.80 -2.22 -10.57
N GLU A 250 -30.14 -2.11 -11.87
CA GLU A 250 -31.26 -2.84 -12.48
C GLU A 250 -31.06 -4.36 -12.44
N SER A 251 -29.81 -4.84 -12.40
CA SER A 251 -29.50 -6.28 -12.28
C SER A 251 -29.56 -6.83 -10.85
N LEU A 252 -29.50 -5.96 -9.84
CA LEU A 252 -29.59 -6.32 -8.42
C LEU A 252 -31.04 -6.35 -7.91
N GLU A 253 -31.92 -5.49 -8.44
CA GLU A 253 -33.36 -5.46 -8.08
C GLU A 253 -34.09 -6.82 -8.23
N PRO A 254 -33.82 -7.68 -9.23
CA PRO A 254 -34.45 -8.99 -9.36
C PRO A 254 -34.10 -10.00 -8.26
N GLU A 255 -33.00 -9.84 -7.52
CA GLU A 255 -32.60 -10.76 -6.44
C GLU A 255 -33.23 -10.40 -5.08
N MET A 256 -33.66 -9.15 -4.88
CA MET A 256 -34.28 -8.70 -3.62
C MET A 256 -35.79 -8.97 -3.53
N GLU A 257 -36.48 -9.22 -4.64
CA GLU A 257 -37.91 -9.62 -4.64
C GLU A 257 -38.14 -11.12 -4.34
N LEU A 258 -37.07 -11.89 -4.10
CA LEU A 258 -37.13 -13.34 -3.85
C LEU A 258 -36.73 -13.75 -2.41
N ILE A 259 -36.57 -12.80 -1.48
CA ILE A 259 -36.32 -13.05 -0.04
C ILE A 259 -37.53 -12.69 0.81
#